data_AF-A0A1P8YKH9-F1
#
_entry.id   AF-A0A1P8YKH9-F1
#
_cell.length_a   1.000
_cell.length_b   1.000
_cell.length_c   1.000
_cell.angle_alpha   90.00
_cell.angle_beta   90.00
_cell.angle_gamma   90.00
#
_symmetry.space_group_name_H-M   'P 1'
#
loop_
_entity.id
_entity.type
_entity.pdbx_description
1 polymer ?
#
loop_
_entity_poly.entity_id
_entity_poly.type
_entity_poly.pdbx_seq_one_letter_code
_entity_poly.pdbx_strand_id
1 'polypeptide(L)' 'MVQCVAGGLGVTLVPDSAVPVETRRGDLATARFASPAPGRTIGLVFRSSSGRADGYRRLADVVRTVAPGAAAPPSVGSR' A
#
# COMPACT_ATOMS: atom_id res chain seq x y z
N MET A 1 13.45 3.49 -5.39
CA MET A 1 13.94 3.31 -4.00
C MET A 1 14.84 2.10 -3.80
N VAL A 2 15.00 1.21 -4.78
CA VAL A 2 15.79 -0.04 -4.65
C VAL A 2 17.27 0.05 -5.05
N GLN A 3 17.85 1.25 -5.12
CA GLN A 3 19.19 1.44 -5.72
C GLN A 3 20.32 0.78 -4.92
N CYS A 4 20.28 0.80 -3.57
CA CYS A 4 21.27 0.09 -2.77
C CYS A 4 21.22 -1.42 -3.01
N VAL A 5 20.01 -1.99 -3.16
CA VAL A 5 19.81 -3.42 -3.47
C VAL A 5 20.30 -3.72 -4.89
N ALA A 6 19.99 -2.87 -5.86
CA ALA A 6 20.46 -3.01 -7.24
C ALA A 6 22.00 -2.91 -7.36
N GLY A 7 22.64 -2.16 -6.45
CA GLY A 7 24.09 -2.11 -6.30
C GLY A 7 24.70 -3.23 -5.45
N GLY A 8 23.93 -4.24 -5.06
CA GLY A 8 24.41 -5.40 -4.30
C GLY A 8 24.57 -5.21 -2.79
N LEU A 9 24.02 -4.13 -2.21
CA LEU A 9 24.17 -3.79 -0.79
C LEU A 9 23.10 -4.41 0.12
N GLY A 10 22.65 -5.63 -0.18
CA GLY A 10 21.71 -6.39 0.64
C GLY A 10 20.31 -6.51 0.03
N VAL A 11 19.29 -6.62 0.89
CA VAL A 11 17.89 -6.84 0.50
C VAL A 11 16.95 -5.89 1.23
N THR A 12 15.73 -5.71 0.72
CA THR A 12 14.72 -4.86 1.34
C THR A 12 13.32 -5.40 1.13
N LEU A 13 12.36 -4.90 1.91
CA LEU A 13 10.94 -5.17 1.72
C LEU A 13 10.28 -4.00 0.99
N VAL A 14 9.54 -4.31 -0.07
CA VAL A 14 8.71 -3.35 -0.77
C VAL A 14 7.23 -3.75 -0.66
N PRO A 15 6.30 -2.78 -0.68
CA PRO A 15 4.89 -3.08 -0.82
C PRO A 15 4.63 -3.80 -2.14
N ASP A 16 3.63 -4.69 -2.16
CA ASP A 16 3.24 -5.40 -3.38
C ASP A 16 2.94 -4.45 -4.55
N SER A 17 2.26 -3.33 -4.25
CA SER A 17 1.93 -2.30 -5.23
C SER A 17 3.14 -1.60 -5.86
N ALA A 18 4.32 -1.67 -5.23
CA ALA A 18 5.54 -1.04 -5.71
C ALA A 18 6.37 -1.96 -6.61
N VAL A 19 6.13 -3.28 -6.58
CA VAL A 19 6.91 -4.26 -7.34
C VAL A 19 6.98 -3.90 -8.83
N PRO A 20 5.88 -3.62 -9.54
CA PRO A 20 5.94 -3.36 -10.99
C PRO A 20 6.76 -2.11 -11.37
N VAL A 21 6.90 -1.16 -10.45
CA VAL A 21 7.60 0.10 -10.68
C VAL A 21 9.08 -0.03 -10.29
N GLU A 22 9.35 -0.60 -9.13
CA GLU A 22 10.70 -0.66 -8.57
C GLU A 22 11.58 -1.73 -9.23
N THR A 23 11.00 -2.84 -9.71
CA THR A 23 11.79 -3.91 -10.37
C THR A 23 11.94 -3.68 -11.87
N ARG A 24 11.39 -2.59 -12.42
CA ARG A 24 11.44 -2.31 -13.87
C ARG A 24 12.84 -1.91 -14.35
N ARG A 25 13.65 -1.31 -13.49
CA ARG A 25 14.96 -0.75 -13.84
C ARG A 25 16.02 -1.27 -12.87
N GLY A 26 16.63 -2.39 -13.22
CA GLY A 26 17.70 -3.03 -12.46
C GLY A 26 17.60 -4.54 -12.54
N ASP A 27 18.73 -5.23 -12.37
CA ASP A 27 18.75 -6.68 -12.23
C ASP A 27 18.34 -7.06 -10.79
N LEU A 28 17.03 -7.13 -10.57
CA LEU A 28 16.44 -7.38 -9.26
C LEU A 28 15.53 -8.61 -9.33
N ALA A 29 15.82 -9.59 -8.49
CA ALA A 29 14.91 -10.70 -8.23
C ALA A 29 13.94 -10.36 -7.09
N THR A 30 12.73 -10.93 -7.15
CA THR A 30 11.73 -10.79 -6.08
C THR A 30 11.48 -12.13 -5.40
N ALA A 31 11.36 -12.12 -4.08
CA ALA A 31 10.85 -13.23 -3.28
C ALA A 31 9.59 -12.80 -2.52
N ARG A 32 8.75 -13.78 -2.15
CA ARG A 32 7.51 -13.56 -1.39
C ARG A 32 7.55 -14.34 -0.09
N PHE A 33 6.97 -13.79 0.97
CA PHE A 33 6.77 -14.51 2.22
C PHE A 33 5.78 -15.67 2.01
N ALA A 34 6.02 -16.79 2.69
CA ALA A 34 5.01 -17.81 2.86
C ALA A 34 3.84 -17.29 3.72
N SER A 35 2.69 -17.94 3.61
CA SER A 35 1.55 -17.61 4.45
C SER A 35 1.81 -17.96 5.94
N PRO A 36 1.36 -17.11 6.89
CA PRO A 36 0.74 -15.81 6.68
C PRO A 36 1.79 -14.71 6.38
N ALA A 37 1.59 -14.01 5.26
CA ALA A 37 2.48 -12.91 4.88
C ALA A 37 2.19 -11.65 5.72
N PRO A 38 3.21 -10.84 6.05
CA PRO A 38 3.01 -9.56 6.73
C PRO A 38 2.22 -8.60 5.82
N GLY A 39 1.22 -7.94 6.40
CA GLY A 39 0.35 -6.99 5.71
C GLY A 39 0.29 -5.65 6.42
N ARG A 40 -0.35 -4.66 5.77
CA ARG A 40 -0.64 -3.35 6.35
C ARG A 40 -1.99 -2.84 5.87
N THR A 41 -2.65 -2.06 6.72
CA THR A 41 -3.88 -1.35 6.34
C THR A 41 -3.54 0.06 5.88
N ILE A 42 -3.95 0.42 4.67
CA ILE A 42 -3.88 1.79 4.16
C ILE A 42 -5.24 2.46 4.36
N GLY A 43 -5.26 3.60 5.05
CA GLY A 43 -6.47 4.34 5.36
C GLY A 43 -6.47 5.75 4.76
N LEU A 44 -7.64 6.22 4.34
CA LEU A 44 -7.88 7.64 4.07
C LEU A 44 -8.38 8.29 5.36
N VAL A 45 -7.63 9.28 5.84
CA VAL A 45 -7.96 10.01 7.08
C VAL A 45 -8.14 11.49 6.76
N PHE A 46 -9.18 12.09 7.32
CA PHE A 46 -9.46 13.51 7.21
C PHE A 46 -9.95 14.06 8.55
N ARG A 47 -9.83 15.38 8.74
CA ARG A 47 -10.23 16.05 9.98
C ARG A 47 -11.75 15.95 10.15
N SER A 48 -12.21 15.57 11.35
CA SER A 48 -13.64 15.40 11.66
C SER A 48 -14.46 16.67 11.42
N SER A 49 -13.87 17.85 11.66
CA SER A 49 -14.52 19.15 11.44
C SER A 49 -14.50 19.64 9.99
N SER A 50 -14.11 18.79 9.03
CA SER A 50 -14.12 19.19 7.63
C SER A 50 -15.53 19.26 7.06
N GLY A 51 -15.90 20.41 6.50
CA GLY A 51 -17.14 20.57 5.71
C GLY A 51 -17.16 19.78 4.39
N ARG A 52 -16.10 19.04 4.06
CA ARG A 52 -15.96 18.25 2.81
C ARG A 52 -16.07 16.74 3.02
N ALA A 53 -16.65 16.30 4.14
CA ALA A 53 -16.75 14.89 4.50
C ALA A 53 -17.28 14.00 3.37
N ASP A 54 -18.32 14.43 2.66
CA ASP A 54 -18.89 13.66 1.54
C ASP A 54 -17.96 13.57 0.34
N GLY A 55 -17.19 14.64 0.07
CA GLY A 55 -16.16 14.62 -0.95
C GLY A 55 -15.06 13.60 -0.63
N TYR A 56 -14.63 13.52 0.63
CA TYR A 56 -13.65 12.52 1.05
C TYR A 56 -14.20 11.10 1.02
N ARG A 57 -15.49 10.89 1.33
CA ARG A 57 -16.13 9.57 1.17
C ARG A 57 -16.11 9.12 -0.28
N ARG A 58 -16.50 10.00 -1.22
CA ARG A 58 -16.42 9.71 -2.66
C ARG A 58 -15.00 9.42 -3.12
N LEU A 59 -14.01 10.18 -2.62
CA LEU A 59 -12.60 9.89 -2.91
C LEU A 59 -12.20 8.51 -2.38
N ALA A 60 -12.64 8.14 -1.18
CA ALA A 60 -12.38 6.81 -0.62
C ALA A 60 -12.98 5.70 -1.48
N ASP A 61 -14.16 5.90 -2.06
CA ASP A 61 -14.77 4.96 -3.01
C ASP A 61 -13.89 4.80 -4.25
N VAL A 62 -13.45 5.90 -4.86
CA VAL A 62 -12.55 5.86 -6.03
C VAL A 62 -11.22 5.19 -5.69
N VAL A 63 -10.64 5.46 -4.52
CA VAL A 63 -9.39 4.83 -4.10
C VAL A 63 -9.58 3.32 -3.91
N ARG A 64 -10.72 2.88 -3.36
CA ARG A 64 -11.04 1.46 -3.21
C ARG A 64 -11.14 0.72 -4.55
N THR A 65 -11.59 1.38 -5.63
CA THR A 65 -11.67 0.72 -6.94
C THR A 65 -10.30 0.43 -7.57
N VAL A 66 -9.25 1.11 -7.12
CA VAL A 66 -7.87 0.94 -7.63
C VAL A 66 -6.91 0.33 -6.61
N ALA A 67 -7.38 0.10 -5.39
CA ALA A 67 -6.56 -0.46 -4.32
C ALA A 67 -6.22 -1.94 -4.63
N PRO A 68 -4.94 -2.35 -4.60
CA PRO A 68 -4.57 -3.73 -4.83
C PRO A 68 -5.09 -4.63 -3.69
N GLY A 69 -5.72 -5.76 -4.06
CA GLY A 69 -6.12 -6.87 -3.18
C GLY A 69 -6.66 -6.46 -1.81
N ALA A 70 -7.87 -5.92 -1.75
CA ALA A 70 -8.46 -5.48 -0.50
C ALA A 70 -8.76 -6.69 0.43
N ALA A 71 -8.01 -6.81 1.52
CA ALA A 71 -8.50 -7.51 2.71
C ALA A 71 -9.70 -6.74 3.28
N ALA A 72 -10.67 -7.45 3.86
CA ALA A 72 -11.88 -6.86 4.45
C ALA A 72 -11.52 -5.67 5.37
N PRO A 73 -12.23 -4.53 5.26
CA PRO A 73 -11.88 -3.35 6.03
C PRO A 73 -11.96 -3.67 7.54
N PRO A 74 -10.95 -3.30 8.34
CA PRO A 74 -11.06 -3.44 9.78
C PRO A 74 -12.22 -2.59 10.29
N SER A 75 -12.97 -3.12 11.25
CA SER A 75 -14.05 -2.40 11.93
C SER A 75 -13.50 -1.12 12.55
N VAL A 76 -13.86 0.04 11.98
CA VAL A 76 -13.60 1.35 12.57
C VAL A 76 -14.50 1.47 13.80
N GLY A 77 -13.90 1.46 14.99
CA GLY A 77 -14.59 1.81 16.22
C GLY A 77 -15.03 3.27 16.14
N SER A 78 -16.33 3.52 16.24
CA SER A 78 -16.88 4.86 16.38
C SER A 78 -16.41 5.46 17.71
N ARG A 79 -15.68 6.58 17.65
CA ARG A 79 -15.60 7.52 18.76
C ARG A 79 -16.70 8.56 18.61
#